data_AF-G8SIV7-F1
#
_entry.id   AF-G8SIV7-F1
#
_cell.length_a   1.000
_cell.length_b   1.000
_cell.length_c   1.000
_cell.angle_alpha   90.00
_cell.angle_beta   90.00
_cell.angle_gamma   90.00
#
_symmetry.space_group_name_H-M   'P 1'
#
loop_
_entity.id
_entity.type
_entity.pdbx_description
1 polymer ?
#
loop_
_entity_poly.entity_id
_entity_poly.type
_entity_poly.pdbx_seq_one_letter_code
_entity_poly.pdbx_strand_id
1 'polypeptide(L)'
;MSERLARRYARLLRCYPPGPRRAEMLGTLLECAPPGRDRPTAVDIVNLTRYGLRARLGRPASTSVVLLSLLVALVCGLLGAATGARLGWMLQKPLPSGAQARELTTAAFPGLPVLGGGDAPPFVPASGADGGEVYGFAEYWVRNTPETRDVPAYTRGVRDRLAGAGWQIRDDVTAEQDDEQASWSAGFTATRDDLILNYSAYYVKDHPWYDSDGSAGFQLSRTTPPWPARFAVPAGLLAACAGWLLFGWASRRSEGRPARTRGAVLLVWSAMLVVAASLYFICLWYTQPGPLEGRPLWTTLDQLSGAPTTLVFGLGMLALVTAALPARHRILAAAALVLFMVVAMNGRPSWTRPGCTPSGPPAALPAAEVATGLTARVYVTGDASAEQRNIAQAAIWHVPSVRSTAWSGDVTDQDYRDAYCGGGRITGASRATLPGFWLVELSSPGGFDGLVAEVGGLPGVAAVRHSAP
;
A
#
# COMPACT_ATOMS: atom_id res chain seq x y z
N MET A 1 42.00 36.79 12.00
CA MET A 1 41.60 35.56 11.28
C MET A 1 40.14 35.27 11.61
N SER A 2 39.31 34.93 10.63
CA SER A 2 37.85 34.84 10.81
C SER A 2 37.44 33.61 11.66
N GLU A 3 36.95 33.85 12.87
CA GLU A 3 36.41 32.81 13.77
C GLU A 3 35.26 32.01 13.09
N ARG A 4 34.60 32.59 12.08
CA ARG A 4 33.59 31.91 11.26
C ARG A 4 34.22 30.84 10.35
N LEU A 5 35.37 31.13 9.73
CA LEU A 5 36.10 30.16 8.90
C LEU A 5 36.59 28.98 9.72
N ALA A 6 37.21 29.24 10.89
CA ALA A 6 37.67 28.20 11.81
C ALA A 6 36.54 27.25 12.23
N ARG A 7 35.35 27.78 12.58
CA ARG A 7 34.16 26.96 12.91
C ARG A 7 33.66 26.13 11.73
N ARG A 8 33.82 26.60 10.48
CA ARG A 8 33.43 25.85 9.26
C ARG A 8 34.41 24.72 8.97
N TYR A 9 35.73 24.98 9.00
CA TYR A 9 36.74 23.92 8.85
C TYR A 9 36.66 22.90 9.97
N ALA A 10 36.46 23.32 11.22
CA ALA A 10 36.27 22.40 12.36
C ALA A 10 35.05 21.49 12.17
N ARG A 11 33.96 21.98 11.57
CA ARG A 11 32.80 21.15 11.19
C ARG A 11 33.16 20.12 10.11
N LEU A 12 33.87 20.50 9.06
CA LEU A 12 34.31 19.58 8.00
C LEU A 12 35.28 18.51 8.53
N LEU A 13 36.20 18.89 9.42
CA LEU A 13 37.15 17.97 10.05
C LEU A 13 36.49 16.92 10.96
N ARG A 14 35.19 17.04 11.27
CA ARG A 14 34.43 15.97 11.94
C ARG A 14 34.38 14.67 11.11
N CYS A 15 34.66 14.72 9.81
CA CYS A 15 34.80 13.55 8.95
C CYS A 15 36.03 12.69 9.30
N TYR A 16 37.10 13.25 9.89
CA TYR A 16 38.30 12.49 10.30
C TYR A 16 38.05 11.69 11.59
N PRO A 17 38.92 10.79 12.06
CA PRO A 17 38.86 10.26 13.43
C PRO A 17 39.13 11.35 14.48
N PRO A 18 38.54 11.31 15.70
CA PRO A 18 38.91 12.23 16.78
C PRO A 18 40.37 12.02 17.20
N GLY A 19 41.10 13.10 17.50
CA GLY A 19 42.51 13.04 17.92
C GLY A 19 43.27 14.35 17.64
N PRO A 20 44.53 14.45 18.10
CA PRO A 20 45.37 15.65 17.99
C PRO A 20 45.55 16.11 16.53
N ARG A 21 45.64 15.16 15.60
CA ARG A 21 45.77 15.41 14.16
C ARG A 21 44.66 16.27 13.56
N ARG A 22 43.43 16.24 14.12
CA ARG A 22 42.36 17.15 13.66
C ARG A 22 42.67 18.61 14.00
N ALA A 23 43.26 18.88 15.16
CA ALA A 23 43.63 20.22 15.58
C ALA A 23 44.81 20.75 14.75
N GLU A 24 45.80 19.89 14.47
CA GLU A 24 46.92 20.21 13.57
C GLU A 24 46.42 20.57 12.17
N MET A 25 45.55 19.74 11.57
CA MET A 25 44.98 20.03 10.25
C MET A 25 44.16 21.33 10.23
N LEU A 26 43.45 21.64 11.32
CA LEU A 26 42.72 22.90 11.44
C LEU A 26 43.68 24.09 11.45
N GLY A 27 44.78 24.00 12.18
CA GLY A 27 45.84 25.02 12.20
C GLY A 27 46.42 25.24 10.80
N THR A 28 46.86 24.18 10.13
CA THR A 28 47.42 24.26 8.78
C THR A 28 46.44 24.85 7.75
N LEU A 29 45.16 24.45 7.78
CA LEU A 29 44.14 25.00 6.87
C LEU A 29 43.91 26.50 7.08
N LEU A 30 44.02 26.96 8.32
CA LEU A 30 43.84 28.37 8.67
C LEU A 30 45.09 29.20 8.33
N GLU A 31 46.29 28.65 8.52
CA GLU A 31 47.56 29.27 8.12
C GLU A 31 47.69 29.39 6.60
N CYS A 32 47.23 28.38 5.84
CA CYS A 32 47.26 28.41 4.38
C CYS A 32 46.07 29.17 3.75
N ALA A 33 45.12 29.68 4.53
CA ALA A 33 43.99 30.42 3.99
C ALA A 33 44.42 31.85 3.62
N PRO A 34 44.19 32.33 2.38
CA PRO A 34 44.50 33.69 1.99
C PRO A 34 43.72 34.71 2.82
N PRO A 35 44.29 35.91 3.04
CA PRO A 35 43.68 36.96 3.84
C PRO A 35 42.30 37.34 3.30
N GLY A 36 41.32 37.50 4.20
CA GLY A 36 39.94 37.84 3.85
C GLY A 36 39.04 36.64 3.51
N ARG A 37 39.55 35.39 3.51
CA ARG A 37 38.70 34.21 3.30
C ARG A 37 37.78 33.98 4.51
N ASP A 38 36.47 33.95 4.26
CA ASP A 38 35.44 33.68 5.29
C ASP A 38 34.72 32.34 5.13
N ARG A 39 34.92 31.66 3.99
CA ARG A 39 34.30 30.37 3.68
C ARG A 39 35.34 29.40 3.09
N PRO A 40 35.29 28.10 3.44
CA PRO A 40 36.05 27.07 2.74
C PRO A 40 35.72 27.06 1.25
N THR A 41 36.70 26.78 0.40
CA THR A 41 36.44 26.62 -1.03
C THR A 41 35.68 25.32 -1.31
N ALA A 42 35.02 25.22 -2.46
CA ALA A 42 34.36 23.96 -2.86
C ALA A 42 35.39 22.80 -2.93
N VAL A 43 36.61 23.09 -3.37
CA VAL A 43 37.72 22.13 -3.42
C VAL A 43 38.11 21.67 -2.01
N ASP A 44 38.23 22.58 -1.05
CA ASP A 44 38.53 22.22 0.35
C ASP A 44 37.44 21.30 0.93
N ILE A 45 36.16 21.62 0.68
CA ILE A 45 35.03 20.83 1.15
C ILE A 45 35.13 19.41 0.58
N VAL A 46 35.26 19.26 -0.74
CA VAL A 46 35.33 17.96 -1.40
C VAL A 46 36.53 17.15 -0.92
N ASN A 47 37.71 17.78 -0.83
CA ASN A 47 38.93 17.11 -0.38
C ASN A 47 38.84 16.68 1.09
N LEU A 48 38.47 17.59 2.00
CA LEU A 48 38.38 17.26 3.43
C LEU A 48 37.32 16.21 3.72
N THR A 49 36.17 16.26 3.05
CA THR A 49 35.14 15.22 3.19
C THR A 49 35.64 13.88 2.66
N ARG A 50 36.23 13.84 1.45
CA ARG A 50 36.74 12.60 0.84
C ARG A 50 37.86 11.97 1.65
N TYR A 51 38.89 12.74 2.00
CA TYR A 51 40.04 12.24 2.75
C TYR A 51 39.69 11.96 4.22
N GLY A 52 38.78 12.73 4.82
CA GLY A 52 38.27 12.47 6.16
C GLY A 52 37.50 11.15 6.22
N LEU A 53 36.55 10.95 5.29
CA LEU A 53 35.82 9.68 5.17
C LEU A 53 36.77 8.51 4.92
N ARG A 54 37.75 8.65 4.03
CA ARG A 54 38.77 7.61 3.82
C ARG A 54 39.60 7.34 5.07
N ALA A 55 39.99 8.37 5.82
CA ALA A 55 40.72 8.21 7.08
C ALA A 55 39.87 7.53 8.16
N ARG A 56 38.54 7.69 8.12
CA ARG A 56 37.59 7.15 9.10
C ARG A 56 37.02 5.78 8.73
N LEU A 57 36.89 5.47 7.46
CA LEU A 57 36.43 4.16 6.96
C LEU A 57 37.61 3.22 6.64
N GLY A 58 38.82 3.74 6.48
CA GLY A 58 39.99 2.95 6.12
C GLY A 58 40.14 2.76 4.61
N ARG A 59 41.19 2.03 4.19
CA ARG A 59 41.27 1.49 2.82
C ARG A 59 40.51 0.16 2.80
N PRO A 60 39.74 -0.14 1.74
CA PRO A 60 39.09 -1.44 1.65
C PRO A 60 40.16 -2.54 1.69
N ALA A 61 39.99 -3.52 2.57
CA ALA A 61 40.92 -4.62 2.75
C ALA A 61 40.98 -5.56 1.51
N SER A 62 39.92 -5.59 0.70
CA SER A 62 39.84 -6.38 -0.53
C SER A 62 38.81 -5.83 -1.52
N THR A 63 38.87 -6.27 -2.78
CA THR A 63 37.85 -6.00 -3.81
C THR A 63 36.46 -6.50 -3.40
N SER A 64 36.39 -7.63 -2.69
CA SER A 64 35.12 -8.17 -2.19
C SER A 64 34.43 -7.21 -1.23
N VAL A 65 35.17 -6.51 -0.36
CA VAL A 65 34.60 -5.49 0.55
C VAL A 65 34.00 -4.33 -0.23
N VAL A 66 34.62 -3.93 -1.34
CA VAL A 66 34.08 -2.88 -2.21
C VAL A 66 32.77 -3.34 -2.86
N LEU A 67 32.75 -4.54 -3.45
CA LEU A 67 31.54 -5.12 -4.04
C LEU A 67 30.41 -5.22 -3.00
N LEU A 68 30.74 -5.70 -1.80
CA LEU A 68 29.80 -5.84 -0.70
C LEU A 68 29.22 -4.48 -0.26
N SER A 69 30.05 -3.44 -0.22
CA SER A 69 29.61 -2.08 0.12
C SER A 69 28.66 -1.49 -0.93
N LEU A 70 28.88 -1.79 -2.21
CA LEU A 70 28.01 -1.35 -3.30
C LEU A 70 26.66 -2.06 -3.25
N LEU A 71 26.66 -3.37 -2.98
CA LEU A 71 25.44 -4.14 -2.82
C LEU A 71 24.60 -3.65 -1.64
N VAL A 72 25.23 -3.41 -0.48
CA VAL A 72 24.54 -2.82 0.68
C VAL A 72 24.00 -1.43 0.36
N ALA A 73 24.75 -0.61 -0.38
CA ALA A 73 24.26 0.70 -0.82
C ALA A 73 23.04 0.56 -1.74
N LEU A 74 23.07 -0.35 -2.71
CA LEU A 74 21.95 -0.59 -3.63
C LEU A 74 20.70 -1.07 -2.88
N VAL A 75 20.86 -2.04 -1.99
CA VAL A 75 19.81 -2.55 -1.09
C VAL A 75 19.16 -1.42 -0.31
N CYS A 76 19.98 -0.65 0.44
CA CYS A 76 19.47 0.45 1.24
C CYS A 76 18.83 1.52 0.36
N GLY A 77 19.36 1.74 -0.85
CA GLY A 77 18.79 2.67 -1.81
C GLY A 77 17.41 2.25 -2.31
N LEU A 78 17.20 0.98 -2.64
CA LEU A 78 15.89 0.47 -3.03
C LEU A 78 14.86 0.63 -1.91
N LEU A 79 15.26 0.36 -0.66
CA LEU A 79 14.37 0.52 0.50
C LEU A 79 14.08 1.98 0.83
N GLY A 80 15.09 2.84 0.72
CA GLY A 80 14.92 4.28 0.84
C GLY A 80 13.96 4.80 -0.22
N ALA A 81 14.11 4.32 -1.47
CA ALA A 81 13.22 4.68 -2.56
C ALA A 81 11.79 4.20 -2.32
N ALA A 82 11.61 2.97 -1.85
CA ALA A 82 10.31 2.42 -1.46
C ALA A 82 9.64 3.23 -0.34
N THR A 83 10.38 3.54 0.72
CA THR A 83 9.89 4.36 1.82
C THR A 83 9.54 5.78 1.34
N GLY A 84 10.38 6.37 0.49
CA GLY A 84 10.14 7.68 -0.11
C GLY A 84 8.89 7.69 -0.99
N ALA A 85 8.72 6.66 -1.83
CA ALA A 85 7.52 6.49 -2.65
C ALA A 85 6.26 6.41 -1.77
N ARG A 86 6.30 5.60 -0.70
CA ARG A 86 5.20 5.46 0.27
C ARG A 86 4.86 6.79 0.94
N LEU A 87 5.86 7.55 1.37
CA LEU A 87 5.66 8.90 1.93
C LEU A 87 5.03 9.86 0.89
N GLY A 88 5.47 9.79 -0.36
CA GLY A 88 4.87 10.54 -1.46
C GLY A 88 3.38 10.24 -1.65
N TRP A 89 2.96 9.01 -1.37
CA TRP A 89 1.54 8.59 -1.39
C TRP A 89 0.76 9.08 -0.19
N MET A 90 1.34 9.03 1.01
CA MET A 90 0.70 9.56 2.22
C MET A 90 0.43 11.06 2.16
N LEU A 91 1.16 11.78 1.30
CA LEU A 91 0.99 13.21 1.07
C LEU A 91 0.01 13.54 -0.06
N GLN A 92 -0.62 12.54 -0.69
CA GLN A 92 -1.66 12.80 -1.69
C GLN A 92 -2.92 13.38 -1.07
N LYS A 93 -3.61 14.22 -1.86
CA LYS A 93 -4.93 14.72 -1.47
C LYS A 93 -5.91 13.55 -1.38
N PRO A 94 -6.81 13.54 -0.38
CA PRO A 94 -7.92 12.58 -0.34
C PRO A 94 -8.79 12.75 -1.59
N LEU A 95 -9.54 11.70 -1.95
CA LEU A 95 -10.55 11.83 -2.99
C LEU A 95 -11.61 12.86 -2.57
N PRO A 96 -12.34 13.47 -3.52
CA PRO A 96 -13.50 14.28 -3.19
C PRO A 96 -14.45 13.51 -2.28
N SER A 97 -14.76 14.09 -1.13
CA SER A 97 -15.70 13.54 -0.14
C SER A 97 -16.71 14.61 0.29
N GLY A 98 -17.78 14.18 0.96
CA GLY A 98 -18.82 15.07 1.48
C GLY A 98 -19.48 15.94 0.40
N ALA A 99 -19.35 17.26 0.53
CA ALA A 99 -19.99 18.22 -0.40
C ALA A 99 -19.45 18.10 -1.84
N GLN A 100 -18.15 17.88 -2.03
CA GLN A 100 -17.55 17.77 -3.36
C GLN A 100 -17.99 16.48 -4.07
N ALA A 101 -18.06 15.37 -3.33
CA ALA A 101 -18.60 14.12 -3.86
C ALA A 101 -20.07 14.30 -4.28
N ARG A 102 -20.89 14.94 -3.44
CA ARG A 102 -22.30 15.22 -3.76
C ARG A 102 -22.48 16.12 -4.97
N GLU A 103 -21.64 17.13 -5.15
CA GLU A 103 -21.66 17.99 -6.34
C GLU A 103 -21.36 17.16 -7.61
N LEU A 104 -20.31 16.32 -7.55
CA LEU A 104 -19.95 15.44 -8.65
C LEU A 104 -21.06 14.43 -8.98
N THR A 105 -21.62 13.77 -7.96
CA THR A 105 -22.69 12.79 -8.17
C THR A 105 -23.99 13.45 -8.64
N THR A 106 -24.29 14.67 -8.20
CA THR A 106 -25.44 15.44 -8.71
C THR A 106 -25.25 15.83 -10.18
N ALA A 107 -24.04 16.19 -10.58
CA ALA A 107 -23.73 16.47 -11.99
C ALA A 107 -23.88 15.22 -12.87
N ALA A 108 -23.37 14.07 -12.41
CA ALA A 108 -23.47 12.82 -13.15
C ALA A 108 -24.89 12.24 -13.15
N PHE A 109 -25.56 12.21 -12.00
CA PHE A 109 -26.82 11.51 -11.75
C PHE A 109 -27.87 12.43 -11.13
N PRO A 110 -28.37 13.43 -11.87
CA PRO A 110 -29.29 14.43 -11.32
C PRO A 110 -30.60 13.78 -10.84
N GLY A 111 -30.91 13.94 -9.56
CA GLY A 111 -32.17 13.46 -8.96
C GLY A 111 -32.22 11.96 -8.67
N LEU A 112 -31.14 11.21 -8.92
CA LEU A 112 -31.08 9.77 -8.66
C LEU A 112 -30.41 9.48 -7.30
N PRO A 113 -30.85 8.43 -6.58
CA PRO A 113 -30.19 7.99 -5.36
C PRO A 113 -28.87 7.30 -5.73
N VAL A 114 -27.75 7.97 -5.44
CA VAL A 114 -26.41 7.45 -5.72
C VAL A 114 -25.92 6.61 -4.55
N LEU A 115 -25.50 5.38 -4.86
CA LEU A 115 -24.86 4.44 -3.96
C LEU A 115 -23.34 4.50 -4.17
N GLY A 116 -22.58 4.04 -3.17
CA GLY A 116 -21.12 4.00 -3.25
C GLY A 116 -20.39 5.16 -2.58
N GLY A 117 -19.17 5.41 -3.03
CA GLY A 117 -18.28 6.48 -2.55
C GLY A 117 -17.23 6.00 -1.54
N GLY A 118 -16.95 6.86 -0.56
CA GLY A 118 -16.02 6.59 0.54
C GLY A 118 -14.58 7.04 0.31
N ASP A 119 -13.83 7.09 1.41
CA ASP A 119 -12.40 7.41 1.40
C ASP A 119 -11.61 6.12 1.14
N ALA A 120 -11.38 5.84 -0.15
CA ALA A 120 -10.52 4.75 -0.54
C ALA A 120 -9.14 4.90 0.13
N PRO A 121 -8.51 3.80 0.56
CA PRO A 121 -7.12 3.82 0.97
C PRO A 121 -6.27 4.55 -0.09
N PRO A 122 -5.22 5.29 0.31
CA PRO A 122 -4.36 6.00 -0.65
C PRO A 122 -3.84 5.10 -1.77
N PHE A 123 -3.71 3.80 -1.47
CA PHE A 123 -3.25 2.78 -2.37
C PHE A 123 -4.13 1.52 -2.25
N VAL A 124 -4.84 1.19 -3.33
CA VAL A 124 -5.46 -0.12 -3.55
C VAL A 124 -5.06 -0.53 -4.96
N PRO A 125 -4.25 -1.57 -5.15
CA PRO A 125 -3.96 -2.06 -6.48
C PRO A 125 -5.23 -2.71 -7.03
N ALA A 126 -5.91 -2.02 -7.94
CA ALA A 126 -7.01 -2.59 -8.71
C ALA A 126 -6.69 -2.47 -10.20
N SER A 127 -7.08 -3.49 -10.96
CA SER A 127 -7.11 -3.43 -12.42
C SER A 127 -8.29 -2.54 -12.82
N GLY A 128 -8.00 -1.42 -13.46
CA GLY A 128 -9.00 -0.57 -14.10
C GLY A 128 -9.59 -1.25 -15.32
N ALA A 129 -10.68 -0.69 -15.86
CA ALA A 129 -11.33 -1.19 -17.07
C ALA A 129 -10.34 -1.29 -18.26
N ASP A 130 -9.37 -0.39 -18.31
CA ASP A 130 -8.34 -0.34 -19.37
C ASP A 130 -7.13 -1.24 -19.06
N GLY A 131 -7.21 -2.10 -18.04
CA GLY A 131 -6.09 -2.93 -17.57
C GLY A 131 -4.98 -2.18 -16.83
N GLY A 132 -5.05 -0.85 -16.77
CA GLY A 132 -4.15 0.01 -15.98
C GLY A 132 -4.40 -0.10 -14.48
N GLU A 133 -3.39 0.23 -13.66
CA GLU A 133 -3.55 0.28 -12.22
C GLU A 133 -4.31 1.54 -11.79
N VAL A 134 -5.33 1.36 -10.94
CA VAL A 134 -6.15 2.46 -10.42
C VAL A 134 -5.65 2.86 -9.04
N TYR A 135 -5.43 4.15 -8.80
CA TYR A 135 -4.84 4.64 -7.55
C TYR A 135 -5.85 5.33 -6.64
N GLY A 136 -6.22 4.64 -5.56
CA GLY A 136 -7.15 5.13 -4.54
C GLY A 136 -8.45 5.59 -5.18
N PHE A 137 -9.39 4.66 -5.36
CA PHE A 137 -10.60 4.90 -6.12
C PHE A 137 -11.87 4.73 -5.31
N ALA A 138 -12.88 5.53 -5.64
CA ALA A 138 -14.23 5.40 -5.14
C ALA A 138 -15.15 5.07 -6.32
N GLU A 139 -16.05 4.11 -6.13
CA GLU A 139 -17.07 3.77 -7.11
C GLU A 139 -18.40 4.39 -6.70
N TYR A 140 -19.08 5.02 -7.65
CA TYR A 140 -20.40 5.60 -7.48
C TYR A 140 -21.30 5.01 -8.53
N TRP A 141 -22.51 4.59 -8.15
CA TRP A 141 -23.45 4.04 -9.12
C TRP A 141 -24.89 4.32 -8.73
N VAL A 142 -25.77 4.18 -9.71
CA VAL A 142 -27.22 4.22 -9.56
C VAL A 142 -27.79 2.94 -10.16
N ARG A 143 -28.90 2.47 -9.59
CA ARG A 143 -29.69 1.41 -10.22
C ARG A 143 -30.27 1.89 -11.53
N ASN A 144 -30.55 0.95 -12.42
CA ASN A 144 -31.22 1.30 -13.65
C ASN A 144 -32.64 1.83 -13.41
N THR A 145 -32.96 2.89 -14.15
CA THR A 145 -34.26 3.57 -14.23
C THR A 145 -34.71 3.56 -15.69
N PRO A 146 -35.98 3.85 -16.02
CA PRO A 146 -36.40 3.99 -17.41
C PRO A 146 -35.48 4.93 -18.21
N GLU A 147 -34.97 5.99 -17.58
CA GLU A 147 -34.06 6.96 -18.19
C GLU A 147 -32.66 6.40 -18.42
N THR A 148 -32.09 5.64 -17.47
CA THR A 148 -30.73 5.09 -17.61
C THR A 148 -30.66 3.85 -18.50
N ARG A 149 -31.80 3.19 -18.75
CA ARG A 149 -31.89 2.03 -19.66
C ARG A 149 -31.67 2.37 -21.13
N ASP A 150 -31.86 3.63 -21.54
CA ASP A 150 -31.31 4.13 -22.81
C ASP A 150 -29.81 4.45 -22.62
N VAL A 151 -29.02 3.38 -22.52
CA VAL A 151 -27.60 3.43 -22.14
C VAL A 151 -26.81 4.42 -23.00
N PRO A 152 -26.91 4.42 -24.36
CA PRO A 152 -26.17 5.36 -25.19
C PRO A 152 -26.62 6.82 -25.03
N ALA A 153 -27.93 7.09 -24.91
CA ALA A 153 -28.41 8.46 -24.74
C ALA A 153 -28.10 9.02 -23.36
N TYR A 154 -28.33 8.22 -22.31
CA TYR A 154 -28.04 8.62 -20.93
C TYR A 154 -26.56 8.91 -20.74
N THR A 155 -25.67 8.04 -21.26
CA THR A 155 -24.21 8.22 -21.19
C THR A 155 -23.74 9.50 -21.87
N ARG A 156 -24.27 9.85 -23.05
CA ARG A 156 -24.00 11.15 -23.69
C ARG A 156 -24.47 12.32 -22.82
N GLY A 157 -25.64 12.21 -22.21
CA GLY A 157 -26.13 13.21 -21.26
C GLY A 157 -25.21 13.40 -20.05
N VAL A 158 -24.64 12.32 -19.49
CA VAL A 158 -23.65 12.39 -18.40
C VAL A 158 -22.37 13.07 -18.89
N ARG A 159 -21.85 12.67 -20.06
CA ARG A 159 -20.66 13.29 -20.68
C ARG A 159 -20.83 14.80 -20.80
N ASP A 160 -21.95 15.25 -21.36
CA ASP A 160 -22.22 16.67 -21.59
C ASP A 160 -22.33 17.46 -20.27
N ARG A 161 -22.99 16.88 -19.25
CA ARG A 161 -23.08 17.50 -17.91
C ARG A 161 -21.72 17.61 -17.23
N LEU A 162 -20.89 16.56 -17.30
CA LEU A 162 -19.54 16.60 -16.73
C LEU A 162 -18.64 17.60 -17.48
N ALA A 163 -18.73 17.66 -18.81
CA ALA A 163 -18.03 18.67 -19.61
C ALA A 163 -18.45 20.09 -19.19
N GLY A 164 -19.75 20.34 -19.01
CA GLY A 164 -20.29 21.60 -18.48
C GLY A 164 -19.82 21.92 -17.06
N ALA A 165 -19.53 20.89 -16.24
CA ALA A 165 -18.94 21.02 -14.91
C ALA A 165 -17.40 21.13 -14.91
N GLY A 166 -16.79 21.38 -16.08
CA GLY A 166 -15.36 21.63 -16.23
C GLY A 166 -14.48 20.38 -16.30
N TRP A 167 -15.06 19.20 -16.51
CA TRP A 167 -14.28 17.99 -16.79
C TRP A 167 -13.79 17.97 -18.24
N GLN A 168 -12.55 17.56 -18.44
CA GLN A 168 -11.97 17.34 -19.76
C GLN A 168 -12.26 15.91 -20.22
N ILE A 169 -13.16 15.76 -21.19
CA ILE A 169 -13.48 14.46 -21.80
C ILE A 169 -12.32 14.01 -22.67
N ARG A 170 -11.78 12.81 -22.43
CA ARG A 170 -10.63 12.25 -23.15
C ARG A 170 -11.06 11.52 -24.42
N ASP A 171 -12.11 10.73 -24.29
CA ASP A 171 -12.64 9.86 -25.35
C ASP A 171 -14.13 10.15 -25.53
N ASP A 172 -14.65 10.03 -26.76
CA ASP A 172 -16.10 10.10 -26.97
C ASP A 172 -16.79 8.84 -26.40
N VAL A 173 -18.11 8.89 -26.30
CA VAL A 173 -18.91 7.77 -25.81
C VAL A 173 -18.70 6.57 -26.72
N THR A 174 -18.12 5.51 -26.16
CA THR A 174 -18.05 4.20 -26.81
C THR A 174 -19.26 3.41 -26.33
N ALA A 175 -20.10 2.98 -27.26
CA ALA A 175 -21.28 2.17 -26.98
C ALA A 175 -21.18 0.83 -27.71
N GLU A 176 -21.52 -0.24 -27.02
CA GLU A 176 -21.52 -1.60 -27.53
C GLU A 176 -22.89 -2.24 -27.25
N GLN A 177 -23.36 -3.03 -28.20
CA GLN A 177 -24.60 -3.80 -28.10
C GLN A 177 -24.26 -5.26 -28.37
N ASP A 178 -24.65 -6.13 -27.44
CA ASP A 178 -24.59 -7.58 -27.62
C ASP A 178 -26.00 -8.08 -27.94
N ASP A 179 -26.21 -8.42 -29.21
CA ASP A 179 -27.51 -8.91 -29.71
C ASP A 179 -27.86 -10.30 -29.18
N GLU A 180 -26.87 -11.13 -28.80
CA GLU A 180 -27.13 -12.48 -28.28
C GLU A 180 -27.69 -12.41 -26.86
N GLN A 181 -27.16 -11.51 -26.03
CA GLN A 181 -27.62 -11.29 -24.65
C GLN A 181 -28.67 -10.19 -24.52
N ALA A 182 -29.01 -9.50 -25.62
CA ALA A 182 -29.81 -8.29 -25.61
C ALA A 182 -29.32 -7.32 -24.51
N SER A 183 -28.01 -7.03 -24.53
CA SER A 183 -27.36 -6.13 -23.57
C SER A 183 -26.74 -4.92 -24.25
N TRP A 184 -26.65 -3.81 -23.51
CA TRP A 184 -26.05 -2.56 -23.96
C TRP A 184 -25.04 -2.09 -22.94
N SER A 185 -23.88 -1.66 -23.40
CA SER A 185 -22.90 -0.96 -22.57
C SER A 185 -22.51 0.36 -23.23
N ALA A 186 -22.19 1.37 -22.42
CA ALA A 186 -21.54 2.58 -22.90
C ALA A 186 -20.64 3.19 -21.84
N GLY A 187 -19.54 3.80 -22.24
CA GLY A 187 -18.59 4.42 -21.32
C GLY A 187 -17.76 5.52 -21.95
N PHE A 188 -17.09 6.29 -21.09
CA PHE A 188 -16.10 7.30 -21.48
C PHE A 188 -15.18 7.64 -20.29
N THR A 189 -14.02 8.21 -20.61
CA THR A 189 -13.06 8.71 -19.62
C THR A 189 -13.03 10.23 -19.59
N ALA A 190 -12.95 10.81 -18.40
CA ALA A 190 -12.82 12.23 -18.18
C ALA A 190 -11.73 12.54 -17.13
N THR A 191 -11.12 13.72 -17.23
CA THR A 191 -10.07 14.16 -16.30
C THR A 191 -10.34 15.57 -15.78
N ARG A 192 -10.06 15.83 -14.50
CA ARG A 192 -10.09 17.16 -13.91
C ARG A 192 -9.05 17.23 -12.81
N ASP A 193 -8.12 18.19 -12.92
CA ASP A 193 -6.97 18.32 -12.03
C ASP A 193 -6.14 17.02 -11.96
N ASP A 194 -6.05 16.42 -10.78
CA ASP A 194 -5.36 15.16 -10.50
C ASP A 194 -6.30 13.95 -10.47
N LEU A 195 -7.54 14.09 -10.95
CA LEU A 195 -8.57 13.04 -10.95
C LEU A 195 -8.84 12.50 -12.34
N ILE A 196 -9.08 11.19 -12.40
CA ILE A 196 -9.59 10.45 -13.55
C ILE A 196 -10.96 9.88 -13.16
N LEU A 197 -11.94 10.12 -14.00
CA LEU A 197 -13.28 9.56 -13.90
C LEU A 197 -13.49 8.62 -15.08
N ASN A 198 -13.72 7.35 -14.80
CA ASN A 198 -14.12 6.36 -15.79
C ASN A 198 -15.62 6.07 -15.59
N TYR A 199 -16.44 6.52 -16.53
CA TYR A 199 -17.88 6.31 -16.50
C TYR A 199 -18.23 5.07 -17.31
N SER A 200 -19.11 4.23 -16.77
CA SER A 200 -19.69 3.11 -17.48
C SER A 200 -21.17 2.94 -17.12
N ALA A 201 -21.96 2.56 -18.10
CA ALA A 201 -23.34 2.13 -17.92
C ALA A 201 -23.54 0.82 -18.66
N TYR A 202 -24.32 -0.07 -18.05
CA TYR A 202 -24.66 -1.38 -18.60
C TYR A 202 -26.12 -1.69 -18.33
N TYR A 203 -26.78 -2.32 -19.29
CA TYR A 203 -28.16 -2.76 -19.20
C TYR A 203 -28.34 -4.12 -19.88
N VAL A 204 -29.03 -5.05 -19.21
CA VAL A 204 -29.46 -6.34 -19.78
C VAL A 204 -30.98 -6.36 -19.83
N LYS A 205 -31.52 -6.54 -21.02
CA LYS A 205 -32.98 -6.64 -21.18
C LYS A 205 -33.48 -8.02 -20.77
N ASP A 206 -34.70 -8.03 -20.23
CA ASP A 206 -35.42 -9.25 -19.82
C ASP A 206 -34.67 -10.11 -18.79
N HIS A 207 -33.75 -9.51 -18.03
CA HIS A 207 -33.06 -10.17 -16.93
C HIS A 207 -34.05 -10.57 -15.82
N PRO A 208 -33.87 -11.73 -15.16
CA PRO A 208 -34.74 -12.14 -14.07
C PRO A 208 -34.82 -11.07 -12.99
N TRP A 209 -36.01 -10.86 -12.40
CA TRP A 209 -36.25 -9.77 -11.43
C TRP A 209 -35.34 -9.84 -10.17
N TYR A 210 -34.81 -11.02 -9.87
CA TYR A 210 -33.93 -11.27 -8.74
C TYR A 210 -32.46 -11.05 -9.08
N ASP A 211 -32.14 -10.73 -10.33
CA ASP A 211 -30.80 -10.53 -10.84
C ASP A 211 -30.67 -9.09 -11.41
N SER A 212 -29.45 -8.57 -11.49
CA SER A 212 -29.23 -7.16 -11.81
C SER A 212 -29.46 -6.93 -13.29
N ASP A 213 -30.40 -6.05 -13.65
CA ASP A 213 -30.54 -5.60 -15.04
C ASP A 213 -29.44 -4.60 -15.42
N GLY A 214 -28.47 -4.35 -14.55
CA GLY A 214 -27.32 -3.49 -14.78
C GLY A 214 -27.31 -2.23 -13.91
N SER A 215 -26.42 -1.30 -14.21
CA SER A 215 -26.27 -0.04 -13.48
C SER A 215 -25.60 1.02 -14.34
N ALA A 216 -25.74 2.29 -13.93
CA ALA A 216 -24.94 3.39 -14.43
C ALA A 216 -24.03 3.89 -13.31
N GLY A 217 -22.74 4.03 -13.57
CA GLY A 217 -21.77 4.35 -12.54
C GLY A 217 -20.54 5.05 -13.08
N PHE A 218 -19.73 5.57 -12.15
CA PHE A 218 -18.37 5.96 -12.47
C PHE A 218 -17.41 5.56 -11.36
N GLN A 219 -16.21 5.19 -11.77
CA GLN A 219 -15.06 5.04 -10.90
C GLN A 219 -14.27 6.34 -10.91
N LEU A 220 -14.10 6.94 -9.74
CA LEU A 220 -13.27 8.11 -9.53
C LEU A 220 -11.92 7.68 -8.95
N SER A 221 -10.83 8.02 -9.61
CA SER A 221 -9.48 7.65 -9.20
C SER A 221 -8.51 8.81 -9.34
N ARG A 222 -7.28 8.66 -8.81
CA ARG A 222 -6.22 9.65 -8.97
C ARG A 222 -5.36 9.34 -10.19
N THR A 223 -4.92 10.39 -10.87
CA THR A 223 -3.76 10.34 -11.77
C THR A 223 -2.51 9.97 -10.99
N THR A 224 -1.52 9.36 -11.66
CA THR A 224 -0.22 9.05 -11.04
C THR A 224 0.45 10.34 -10.56
N PRO A 225 0.60 10.56 -9.24
CA PRO A 225 1.17 11.79 -8.75
C PRO A 225 2.68 11.84 -9.04
N PRO A 226 3.25 13.04 -9.20
CA PRO A 226 4.70 13.17 -9.37
C PRO A 226 5.47 12.99 -8.04
N TRP A 227 4.78 13.02 -6.91
CA TRP A 227 5.39 12.99 -5.57
C TRP A 227 6.12 11.68 -5.23
N PRO A 228 5.57 10.48 -5.49
CA PRO A 228 6.29 9.23 -5.24
C PRO A 228 7.68 9.23 -5.88
N ALA A 229 7.82 9.65 -7.14
CA ALA A 229 9.13 9.76 -7.79
C ALA A 229 10.03 10.83 -7.13
N ARG A 230 9.47 12.01 -6.82
CA ARG A 230 10.20 13.12 -6.17
C ARG A 230 10.71 12.77 -4.78
N PHE A 231 10.04 11.89 -4.04
CA PHE A 231 10.50 11.42 -2.73
C PHE A 231 11.34 10.15 -2.82
N ALA A 232 11.04 9.24 -3.74
CA ALA A 232 11.77 7.98 -3.91
C ALA A 232 13.24 8.21 -4.27
N VAL A 233 13.52 9.08 -5.25
CA VAL A 233 14.90 9.34 -5.70
C VAL A 233 15.80 9.88 -4.57
N PRO A 234 15.46 10.98 -3.87
CA PRO A 234 16.31 11.48 -2.79
C PRO A 234 16.37 10.53 -1.61
N ALA A 235 15.26 9.88 -1.23
CA ALA A 235 15.27 8.92 -0.13
C ALA A 235 16.15 7.71 -0.44
N GLY A 236 16.12 7.21 -1.68
CA GLY A 236 16.99 6.14 -2.13
C GLY A 236 18.47 6.54 -2.14
N LEU A 237 18.81 7.73 -2.67
CA LEU A 237 20.18 8.22 -2.65
C LEU A 237 20.72 8.41 -1.23
N LEU A 238 19.92 8.96 -0.33
CA LEU A 238 20.28 9.15 1.08
C LEU A 238 20.48 7.80 1.79
N ALA A 239 19.56 6.86 1.60
CA ALA A 239 19.66 5.53 2.20
C ALA A 239 20.83 4.72 1.65
N ALA A 240 21.11 4.82 0.34
CA ALA A 240 22.29 4.20 -0.27
C ALA A 240 23.60 4.74 0.32
N CYS A 241 23.69 6.07 0.46
CA CYS A 241 24.83 6.72 1.11
C CYS A 241 24.98 6.27 2.57
N ALA A 242 23.87 6.21 3.33
CA ALA A 242 23.88 5.76 4.71
C ALA A 242 24.30 4.29 4.84
N GLY A 243 23.77 3.41 4.00
CA GLY A 243 24.12 1.98 3.95
C GLY A 243 25.60 1.77 3.63
N TRP A 244 26.12 2.49 2.64
CA TRP A 244 27.54 2.47 2.28
C TRP A 244 28.45 2.89 3.45
N LEU A 245 28.11 4.01 4.11
CA LEU A 245 28.87 4.53 5.25
C LEU A 245 28.83 3.57 6.45
N LEU A 246 27.65 3.01 6.76
CA LEU A 246 27.46 2.05 7.85
C LEU A 246 28.25 0.77 7.60
N PHE A 247 28.22 0.25 6.38
CA PHE A 247 28.99 -0.94 6.01
C PHE A 247 30.50 -0.69 6.13
N GLY A 248 31.00 0.43 5.58
CA GLY A 248 32.42 0.78 5.70
C GLY A 248 32.87 0.92 7.16
N TRP A 249 32.04 1.54 8.00
CA TRP A 249 32.31 1.68 9.44
C TRP A 249 32.32 0.33 10.16
N ALA A 250 31.35 -0.54 9.87
CA ALA A 250 31.25 -1.86 10.47
C ALA A 250 32.39 -2.78 10.03
N SER A 251 32.72 -2.76 8.74
CA SER A 251 33.84 -3.50 8.14
C SER A 251 35.14 -3.16 8.88
N ARG A 252 35.47 -1.87 9.02
CA ARG A 252 36.66 -1.43 9.76
C ARG A 252 36.66 -1.88 11.23
N ARG A 253 35.52 -1.80 11.92
CA ARG A 253 35.38 -2.24 13.32
C ARG A 253 35.53 -3.75 13.51
N SER A 254 35.37 -4.51 12.42
CA SER A 254 35.50 -5.96 12.39
C SER A 254 36.87 -6.46 11.93
N GLU A 255 37.75 -5.58 11.42
CA GLU A 255 39.12 -5.91 11.08
C GLU A 255 39.84 -6.55 12.28
N GLY A 256 40.51 -7.69 12.05
CA GLY A 256 41.19 -8.47 13.09
C GLY A 256 40.30 -9.36 13.95
N ARG A 257 39.00 -9.49 13.65
CA ARG A 257 38.06 -10.34 14.43
C ARG A 257 37.29 -11.32 13.54
N PRO A 258 37.84 -12.51 13.22
CA PRO A 258 37.32 -13.43 12.19
C PRO A 258 35.87 -13.88 12.41
N ALA A 259 35.43 -14.01 13.67
CA ALA A 259 34.04 -14.37 13.99
C ALA A 259 33.03 -13.25 13.61
N ARG A 260 33.42 -11.98 13.70
CA ARG A 260 32.56 -10.84 13.35
C ARG A 260 32.46 -10.65 11.85
N THR A 261 33.56 -10.92 11.13
CA THR A 261 33.60 -10.91 9.67
C THR A 261 32.68 -11.98 9.09
N ARG A 262 32.64 -13.20 9.66
CA ARG A 262 31.70 -14.24 9.24
C ARG A 262 30.23 -13.82 9.40
N GLY A 263 29.89 -13.21 10.54
CA GLY A 263 28.54 -12.69 10.78
C GLY A 263 28.13 -11.59 9.78
N ALA A 264 29.03 -10.65 9.49
CA ALA A 264 28.79 -9.61 8.49
C ALA A 264 28.63 -10.19 7.07
N VAL A 265 29.45 -11.17 6.70
CA VAL A 265 29.36 -11.85 5.41
C VAL A 265 28.03 -12.58 5.26
N LEU A 266 27.62 -13.35 6.27
CA LEU A 266 26.36 -14.10 6.24
C LEU A 266 25.15 -13.17 6.01
N LEU A 267 25.17 -12.04 6.71
CA LEU A 267 24.11 -11.03 6.69
C LEU A 267 24.02 -10.31 5.35
N VAL A 268 25.15 -9.99 4.73
CA VAL A 268 25.12 -9.43 3.37
C VAL A 268 24.71 -10.48 2.34
N TRP A 269 25.08 -11.76 2.51
CA TRP A 269 24.55 -12.83 1.68
C TRP A 269 23.03 -12.97 1.80
N SER A 270 22.47 -12.84 3.01
CA SER A 270 21.02 -12.79 3.21
C SER A 270 20.38 -11.60 2.50
N ALA A 271 20.99 -10.41 2.60
CA ALA A 271 20.50 -9.23 1.88
C ALA A 271 20.60 -9.38 0.35
N MET A 272 21.66 -10.01 -0.16
CA MET A 272 21.80 -10.35 -1.58
C MET A 272 20.73 -11.34 -2.04
N LEU A 273 20.44 -12.38 -1.24
CA LEU A 273 19.38 -13.33 -1.54
C LEU A 273 18.02 -12.64 -1.62
N VAL A 274 17.74 -11.68 -0.72
CA VAL A 274 16.50 -10.90 -0.76
C VAL A 274 16.45 -10.01 -1.99
N VAL A 275 17.54 -9.31 -2.35
CA VAL A 275 17.57 -8.50 -3.57
C VAL A 275 17.47 -9.37 -4.80
N ALA A 276 18.16 -10.50 -4.87
CA ALA A 276 18.08 -11.43 -5.98
C ALA A 276 16.68 -12.02 -6.10
N ALA A 277 16.05 -12.42 -4.99
CA ALA A 277 14.66 -12.88 -4.98
C ALA A 277 13.72 -11.75 -5.42
N SER A 278 13.91 -10.53 -4.93
CA SER A 278 13.13 -9.36 -5.33
C SER A 278 13.27 -9.07 -6.81
N LEU A 279 14.49 -9.01 -7.34
CA LEU A 279 14.77 -8.82 -8.76
C LEU A 279 14.25 -9.99 -9.61
N TYR A 280 14.29 -11.21 -9.09
CA TYR A 280 13.72 -12.38 -9.75
C TYR A 280 12.20 -12.30 -9.79
N PHE A 281 11.53 -11.92 -8.69
CA PHE A 281 10.09 -11.66 -8.67
C PHE A 281 9.72 -10.52 -9.61
N ILE A 282 10.49 -9.44 -9.63
CA ILE A 282 10.35 -8.34 -10.59
C ILE A 282 10.46 -8.86 -12.01
N CYS A 283 11.50 -9.65 -12.30
CA CYS A 283 11.73 -10.19 -13.63
C CYS A 283 10.60 -11.15 -14.03
N LEU A 284 10.22 -12.10 -13.17
CA LEU A 284 9.06 -12.98 -13.34
C LEU A 284 7.81 -12.16 -13.64
N TRP A 285 7.58 -11.11 -12.86
CA TRP A 285 6.45 -10.20 -13.04
C TRP A 285 6.47 -9.55 -14.42
N TYR A 286 7.61 -8.97 -14.84
CA TYR A 286 7.76 -8.37 -16.17
C TYR A 286 7.74 -9.39 -17.33
N THR A 287 8.02 -10.67 -17.07
CA THR A 287 7.98 -11.72 -18.09
C THR A 287 6.63 -12.41 -18.23
N GLN A 288 5.67 -12.15 -17.33
CA GLN A 288 4.30 -12.64 -17.51
C GLN A 288 3.66 -11.89 -18.69
N PRO A 289 3.23 -12.58 -19.76
CA PRO A 289 2.49 -11.95 -20.85
C PRO A 289 1.14 -11.48 -20.31
N GLY A 290 1.01 -10.19 -20.08
CA GLY A 290 -0.20 -9.53 -19.59
C GLY A 290 -0.07 -8.00 -19.74
N PRO A 291 -1.14 -7.23 -19.44
CA PRO A 291 -1.18 -5.77 -19.59
C PRO A 291 -0.31 -5.09 -18.52
N LEU A 292 1.00 -5.22 -18.70
CA LEU A 292 2.05 -4.60 -17.90
C LEU A 292 2.65 -3.38 -18.61
N GLU A 293 2.26 -3.13 -19.87
CA GLU A 293 2.51 -1.87 -20.57
C GLU A 293 1.81 -0.74 -19.80
N GLY A 294 2.57 -0.07 -18.93
CA GLY A 294 2.09 1.08 -18.16
C GLY A 294 2.13 0.95 -16.64
N ARG A 295 2.53 -0.20 -16.07
CA ARG A 295 2.68 -0.29 -14.61
C ARG A 295 3.89 0.50 -14.14
N PRO A 296 3.71 1.52 -13.29
CA PRO A 296 4.82 2.36 -12.88
C PRO A 296 5.72 1.63 -11.88
N LEU A 297 7.03 1.78 -12.05
CA LEU A 297 8.11 1.16 -11.26
C LEU A 297 7.90 1.19 -9.73
N TRP A 298 7.14 2.14 -9.22
CA TRP A 298 6.94 2.31 -7.79
C TRP A 298 5.95 1.31 -7.17
N THR A 299 5.05 0.64 -7.91
CA THR A 299 4.17 -0.39 -7.30
C THR A 299 4.97 -1.60 -6.84
N THR A 300 6.00 -1.95 -7.60
CA THR A 300 7.04 -2.87 -7.17
C THR A 300 7.73 -2.40 -5.89
N LEU A 301 8.03 -1.10 -5.78
CA LEU A 301 8.65 -0.54 -4.57
C LEU A 301 7.70 -0.60 -3.36
N ASP A 302 6.39 -0.42 -3.54
CA ASP A 302 5.42 -0.52 -2.45
C ASP A 302 5.37 -1.95 -1.88
N GLN A 303 5.36 -2.98 -2.75
CA GLN A 303 5.47 -4.37 -2.30
C GLN A 303 6.79 -4.65 -1.54
N LEU A 304 7.89 -4.01 -1.95
CA LEU A 304 9.16 -4.05 -1.21
C LEU A 304 9.10 -3.30 0.13
N SER A 305 8.16 -2.39 0.32
CA SER A 305 7.90 -1.74 1.62
C SER A 305 6.96 -2.55 2.52
N GLY A 306 6.37 -3.63 2.01
CA GLY A 306 5.52 -4.52 2.78
C GLY A 306 6.21 -5.09 4.02
N ALA A 307 5.41 -5.50 5.00
CA ALA A 307 5.86 -6.04 6.28
C ALA A 307 6.97 -7.11 6.18
N PRO A 308 6.90 -8.14 5.32
CA PRO A 308 7.93 -9.19 5.32
C PRO A 308 9.30 -8.65 4.87
N THR A 309 9.34 -7.82 3.84
CA THR A 309 10.58 -7.27 3.28
C THR A 309 11.22 -6.28 4.27
N THR A 310 10.42 -5.37 4.82
CA THR A 310 10.91 -4.41 5.84
C THR A 310 11.39 -5.09 7.11
N LEU A 311 10.73 -6.18 7.53
CA LEU A 311 11.19 -7.01 8.65
C LEU A 311 12.55 -7.64 8.34
N VAL A 312 12.70 -8.36 7.23
CA VAL A 312 13.97 -9.02 6.88
C VAL A 312 15.12 -8.01 6.81
N PHE A 313 14.88 -6.82 6.26
CA PHE A 313 15.89 -5.77 6.22
C PHE A 313 16.17 -5.12 7.57
N GLY A 314 15.14 -4.84 8.35
CA GLY A 314 15.29 -4.33 9.72
C GLY A 314 16.14 -5.28 10.57
N LEU A 315 15.92 -6.59 10.42
CA LEU A 315 16.69 -7.64 11.10
C LEU A 315 18.14 -7.68 10.63
N GLY A 316 18.38 -7.57 9.32
CA GLY A 316 19.72 -7.44 8.76
C GLY A 316 20.46 -6.22 9.34
N MET A 317 19.85 -5.03 9.27
CA MET A 317 20.47 -3.81 9.81
C MET A 317 20.73 -3.90 11.31
N LEU A 318 19.78 -4.44 12.08
CA LEU A 318 19.95 -4.61 13.52
C LEU A 318 21.10 -5.58 13.82
N ALA A 319 21.18 -6.71 13.14
CA ALA A 319 22.29 -7.66 13.28
C ALA A 319 23.66 -7.03 12.90
N LEU A 320 23.68 -6.09 11.95
CA LEU A 320 24.88 -5.37 11.56
C LEU A 320 25.32 -4.39 12.66
N VAL A 321 24.36 -3.71 13.30
CA VAL A 321 24.59 -2.85 14.47
C VAL A 321 25.07 -3.70 15.66
N THR A 322 24.44 -4.84 15.96
CA THR A 322 24.84 -5.70 17.09
C THR A 322 26.25 -6.27 16.92
N ALA A 323 26.65 -6.63 15.69
CA ALA A 323 28.01 -7.10 15.40
C ALA A 323 29.08 -6.04 15.70
N ALA A 324 28.74 -4.76 15.53
CA ALA A 324 29.62 -3.63 15.79
C ALA A 324 29.62 -3.17 17.26
N LEU A 325 28.61 -3.54 18.06
CA LEU A 325 28.52 -3.17 19.48
C LEU A 325 29.50 -3.98 20.38
N PRO A 326 29.94 -3.39 21.52
CA PRO A 326 30.68 -4.10 22.56
C PRO A 326 29.95 -5.35 23.06
N ALA A 327 30.69 -6.38 23.50
CA ALA A 327 30.14 -7.68 23.89
C ALA A 327 28.98 -7.59 24.89
N ARG A 328 29.08 -6.68 25.87
CA ARG A 328 28.08 -6.42 26.91
C ARG A 328 26.69 -6.01 26.40
N HIS A 329 26.58 -5.46 25.18
CA HIS A 329 25.29 -5.00 24.62
C HIS A 329 24.69 -5.99 23.61
N ARG A 330 25.40 -7.09 23.28
CA ARG A 330 24.98 -8.03 22.24
C ARG A 330 23.84 -8.92 22.69
N ILE A 331 23.88 -9.38 23.93
CA ILE A 331 22.88 -10.28 24.50
C ILE A 331 21.51 -9.57 24.53
N LEU A 332 21.49 -8.32 25.00
CA LEU A 332 20.28 -7.49 25.01
C LEU A 332 19.72 -7.25 23.60
N ALA A 333 20.60 -6.92 22.64
CA ALA A 333 20.16 -6.63 21.29
C ALA A 333 19.73 -7.89 20.51
N ALA A 334 20.34 -9.05 20.75
CA ALA A 334 19.91 -10.33 20.19
C ALA A 334 18.59 -10.81 20.82
N ALA A 335 18.40 -10.63 22.13
CA ALA A 335 17.14 -10.93 22.80
C ALA A 335 15.99 -10.04 22.28
N ALA A 336 16.24 -8.74 22.10
CA ALA A 336 15.28 -7.82 21.50
C ALA A 336 14.93 -8.20 20.05
N LEU A 337 15.92 -8.66 19.25
CA LEU A 337 15.72 -9.13 17.88
C LEU A 337 14.82 -10.37 17.82
N VAL A 338 15.09 -11.37 18.65
CA VAL A 338 14.29 -12.60 18.71
C VAL A 338 12.87 -12.29 19.17
N LEU A 339 12.72 -11.45 20.20
CA LEU A 339 11.40 -11.03 20.68
C LEU A 339 10.61 -10.28 19.59
N PHE A 340 11.26 -9.35 18.88
CA PHE A 340 10.64 -8.62 17.78
C PHE A 340 10.27 -9.54 16.60
N MET A 341 11.14 -10.50 16.22
CA MET A 341 10.82 -11.51 15.20
C MET A 341 9.63 -12.37 15.59
N VAL A 342 9.61 -12.87 16.83
CA VAL A 342 8.53 -13.72 17.32
C VAL A 342 7.22 -12.93 17.31
N VAL A 343 7.22 -11.66 17.72
CA VAL A 343 6.02 -10.80 17.73
C VAL A 343 5.58 -10.41 16.32
N ALA A 344 6.51 -10.14 15.41
CA ALA A 344 6.19 -9.69 14.06
C ALA A 344 5.80 -10.83 13.10
N MET A 345 6.41 -12.01 13.23
CA MET A 345 6.11 -13.17 12.39
C MET A 345 4.91 -13.97 12.91
N ASN A 346 4.68 -13.98 14.23
CA ASN A 346 3.49 -14.59 14.82
C ASN A 346 2.50 -13.49 15.17
N GLY A 347 1.96 -12.77 14.17
CA GLY A 347 0.78 -11.91 14.40
C GLY A 347 -0.14 -12.63 15.39
N ARG A 348 -0.38 -12.00 16.56
CA ARG A 348 -0.67 -12.67 17.85
C ARG A 348 -0.93 -14.18 17.72
N PRO A 349 -0.01 -15.07 18.11
CA PRO A 349 -0.18 -16.50 17.92
C PRO A 349 -1.59 -16.91 18.33
N SER A 350 -2.37 -17.47 17.40
CA SER A 350 -3.76 -17.92 17.59
C SER A 350 -3.90 -19.09 18.57
N TRP A 351 -2.85 -19.36 19.33
CA TRP A 351 -2.76 -20.40 20.33
C TRP A 351 -3.81 -20.14 21.39
N THR A 352 -4.85 -20.97 21.32
CA THR A 352 -5.98 -21.10 22.25
C THR A 352 -6.57 -19.76 22.67
N ARG A 353 -7.13 -19.01 21.70
CA ARG A 353 -8.17 -18.05 22.09
C ARG A 353 -9.27 -18.83 22.82
N PRO A 354 -9.69 -18.40 24.03
CA PRO A 354 -10.67 -19.12 24.81
C PRO A 354 -11.93 -19.33 23.96
N GLY A 355 -12.59 -20.48 24.18
CA GLY A 355 -13.85 -20.74 23.49
C GLY A 355 -14.89 -19.67 23.83
N CYS A 356 -15.77 -19.37 22.87
CA CYS A 356 -16.79 -18.34 23.04
C CYS A 356 -18.18 -18.90 22.71
N THR A 357 -19.22 -18.31 23.33
CA THR A 357 -20.63 -18.69 23.19
C THR A 357 -21.43 -17.51 22.61
N PRO A 358 -21.29 -17.21 21.31
CA PRO A 358 -21.98 -16.08 20.69
C PRO A 358 -23.49 -16.37 20.63
N SER A 359 -24.30 -15.32 20.70
CA SER A 359 -25.77 -15.40 20.67
C SER A 359 -26.40 -14.91 19.36
N GLY A 360 -25.59 -14.41 18.42
CA GLY A 360 -26.06 -13.84 17.15
C GLY A 360 -24.90 -13.21 16.36
N PRO A 361 -25.20 -12.49 15.27
CA PRO A 361 -24.19 -11.77 14.49
C PRO A 361 -23.33 -10.85 15.37
N PRO A 362 -22.03 -10.72 15.10
CA PRO A 362 -21.15 -9.79 15.80
C PRO A 362 -21.68 -8.35 15.79
N ALA A 363 -21.33 -7.60 16.83
CA ALA A 363 -21.59 -6.17 16.87
C ALA A 363 -20.91 -5.46 15.69
N ALA A 364 -21.46 -4.31 15.28
CA ALA A 364 -20.82 -3.48 14.26
C ALA A 364 -19.43 -3.03 14.76
N LEU A 365 -18.46 -3.03 13.85
CA LEU A 365 -17.12 -2.53 14.12
C LEU A 365 -17.15 -1.01 14.38
N PRO A 366 -16.19 -0.47 15.15
CA PRO A 366 -16.05 0.97 15.33
C PRO A 366 -15.88 1.70 13.99
N ALA A 367 -16.44 2.90 13.86
CA ALA A 367 -16.40 3.68 12.62
C ALA A 367 -14.97 3.87 12.05
N ALA A 368 -13.96 3.97 12.91
CA ALA A 368 -12.57 4.10 12.51
C ALA A 368 -12.01 2.85 11.82
N GLU A 369 -12.46 1.65 12.18
CA GLU A 369 -12.05 0.39 11.54
C GLU A 369 -12.79 0.15 10.23
N VAL A 370 -14.02 0.67 10.16
CA VAL A 370 -14.92 0.52 9.02
C VAL A 370 -14.56 1.43 7.84
N ALA A 371 -14.00 2.62 8.11
CA ALA A 371 -13.78 3.65 7.10
C ALA A 371 -13.00 3.17 5.85
N THR A 372 -12.14 2.16 6.01
CA THR A 372 -11.36 1.56 4.92
C THR A 372 -11.65 0.08 4.70
N GLY A 373 -12.69 -0.46 5.33
CA GLY A 373 -13.04 -1.87 5.26
C GLY A 373 -13.52 -2.25 3.85
N LEU A 374 -12.81 -3.19 3.21
CA LEU A 374 -13.17 -3.74 1.89
C LEU A 374 -13.87 -5.10 1.99
N THR A 375 -14.17 -5.55 3.21
CA THR A 375 -14.83 -6.83 3.44
C THR A 375 -16.09 -6.61 4.25
N ALA A 376 -17.15 -7.31 3.85
CA ALA A 376 -18.44 -7.30 4.50
C ALA A 376 -18.93 -8.72 4.70
N ARG A 377 -19.86 -8.90 5.64
CA ARG A 377 -20.56 -10.14 5.90
C ARG A 377 -22.06 -9.90 5.83
N VAL A 378 -22.73 -10.68 5.00
CA VAL A 378 -24.19 -10.74 4.94
C VAL A 378 -24.62 -11.99 5.70
N TYR A 379 -25.10 -11.81 6.92
CA TYR A 379 -25.59 -12.89 7.77
C TYR A 379 -26.99 -13.29 7.36
N VAL A 380 -27.21 -14.58 7.17
CA VAL A 380 -28.48 -15.20 6.80
C VAL A 380 -28.96 -16.08 7.96
N THR A 381 -30.21 -15.92 8.37
CA THR A 381 -30.82 -16.68 9.47
C THR A 381 -30.73 -18.19 9.22
N GLY A 382 -30.59 -18.98 10.30
CA GLY A 382 -30.43 -20.44 10.20
C GLY A 382 -31.67 -21.17 9.66
N ASP A 383 -32.83 -20.53 9.72
CA ASP A 383 -34.10 -21.01 9.18
C ASP A 383 -34.38 -20.54 7.75
N ALA A 384 -33.49 -19.73 7.15
CA ALA A 384 -33.66 -19.28 5.78
C ALA A 384 -33.68 -20.46 4.80
N SER A 385 -34.66 -20.47 3.91
CA SER A 385 -34.77 -21.44 2.83
C SER A 385 -33.59 -21.33 1.84
N ALA A 386 -33.37 -22.36 1.04
CA ALA A 386 -32.38 -22.32 -0.03
C ALA A 386 -32.69 -21.20 -1.05
N GLU A 387 -33.97 -20.96 -1.32
CA GLU A 387 -34.43 -19.89 -2.19
C GLU A 387 -34.08 -18.50 -1.64
N GLN A 388 -34.35 -18.24 -0.35
CA GLN A 388 -33.97 -16.98 0.30
C GLN A 388 -32.45 -16.75 0.28
N ARG A 389 -31.66 -17.81 0.48
CA ARG A 389 -30.19 -17.72 0.35
C ARG A 389 -29.75 -17.35 -1.06
N ASN A 390 -30.36 -17.94 -2.08
CA ASN A 390 -30.05 -17.65 -3.48
C ASN A 390 -30.46 -16.22 -3.86
N ILE A 391 -31.62 -15.75 -3.39
CA ILE A 391 -32.07 -14.36 -3.59
C ILE A 391 -31.10 -13.38 -2.92
N ALA A 392 -30.68 -13.65 -1.68
CA ALA A 392 -29.68 -12.82 -1.01
C ALA A 392 -28.35 -12.81 -1.77
N GLN A 393 -27.90 -13.96 -2.29
CA GLN A 393 -26.68 -14.04 -3.10
C GLN A 393 -26.80 -13.24 -4.40
N ALA A 394 -27.91 -13.37 -5.13
CA ALA A 394 -28.14 -12.60 -6.35
C ALA A 394 -28.15 -11.09 -6.08
N ALA A 395 -28.84 -10.66 -5.01
CA ALA A 395 -28.85 -9.26 -4.60
C ALA A 395 -27.47 -8.74 -4.15
N ILE A 396 -26.59 -9.59 -3.59
CA ILE A 396 -25.19 -9.21 -3.34
C ILE A 396 -24.51 -8.84 -4.67
N TRP A 397 -24.70 -9.63 -5.72
CA TRP A 397 -24.13 -9.37 -7.04
C TRP A 397 -24.75 -8.18 -7.79
N HIS A 398 -25.86 -7.61 -7.30
CA HIS A 398 -26.37 -6.34 -7.83
C HIS A 398 -25.49 -5.14 -7.51
N VAL A 399 -24.62 -5.27 -6.50
CA VAL A 399 -23.68 -4.23 -6.11
C VAL A 399 -22.45 -4.31 -7.01
N PRO A 400 -22.22 -3.34 -7.92
CA PRO A 400 -21.10 -3.38 -8.87
C PRO A 400 -19.73 -3.43 -8.19
N SER A 401 -19.64 -2.93 -6.95
CA SER A 401 -18.43 -3.01 -6.14
C SER A 401 -18.12 -4.41 -5.60
N VAL A 402 -19.00 -5.41 -5.73
CA VAL A 402 -18.70 -6.76 -5.26
C VAL A 402 -17.71 -7.46 -6.21
N ARG A 403 -16.58 -7.91 -5.66
CA ARG A 403 -15.52 -8.62 -6.39
C ARG A 403 -15.61 -10.12 -6.23
N SER A 404 -15.92 -10.58 -5.02
CA SER A 404 -16.02 -11.99 -4.70
C SER A 404 -17.01 -12.23 -3.56
N THR A 405 -17.57 -13.43 -3.54
CA THR A 405 -18.44 -13.90 -2.46
C THR A 405 -18.04 -15.31 -2.06
N ALA A 406 -17.94 -15.58 -0.76
CA ALA A 406 -17.71 -16.92 -0.22
C ALA A 406 -18.75 -17.22 0.87
N TRP A 407 -19.38 -18.39 0.80
CA TRP A 407 -20.33 -18.82 1.84
C TRP A 407 -19.61 -19.51 2.99
N SER A 408 -19.89 -19.08 4.22
CA SER A 408 -19.44 -19.76 5.44
C SER A 408 -20.65 -20.06 6.33
N GLY A 409 -21.02 -21.34 6.36
CA GLY A 409 -22.11 -21.87 7.21
C GLY A 409 -21.67 -23.01 8.12
N ASP A 410 -20.46 -23.55 7.93
CA ASP A 410 -19.92 -24.58 8.80
C ASP A 410 -19.13 -23.93 9.94
N VAL A 411 -19.59 -24.16 11.16
CA VAL A 411 -18.93 -23.75 12.40
C VAL A 411 -17.51 -24.34 12.60
N THR A 412 -17.12 -25.34 11.80
CA THR A 412 -15.75 -25.87 11.75
C THR A 412 -14.85 -25.12 10.76
N ASP A 413 -15.41 -24.24 9.94
CA ASP A 413 -14.66 -23.34 9.07
C ASP A 413 -13.91 -22.28 9.89
N GLN A 414 -12.72 -21.91 9.42
CA GLN A 414 -11.88 -20.91 10.06
C GLN A 414 -12.53 -19.53 9.96
N ASP A 415 -13.06 -19.17 8.79
CA ASP A 415 -13.72 -17.87 8.58
C ASP A 415 -14.95 -17.70 9.49
N TYR A 416 -15.69 -18.79 9.69
CA TYR A 416 -16.82 -18.82 10.62
C TYR A 416 -16.38 -18.56 12.07
N ARG A 417 -15.32 -19.25 12.52
CA ARG A 417 -14.75 -19.02 13.87
C ARG A 417 -14.18 -17.62 14.02
N ASP A 418 -13.53 -17.09 12.99
CA ASP A 418 -12.97 -15.74 12.98
C ASP A 418 -14.06 -14.68 13.07
N ALA A 419 -15.18 -14.88 12.37
CA ALA A 419 -16.33 -13.99 12.44
C ALA A 419 -16.93 -13.90 13.85
N TYR A 420 -17.13 -15.05 14.52
CA TYR A 420 -17.89 -15.08 15.78
C TYR A 420 -17.03 -15.06 17.06
N CYS A 421 -15.85 -15.68 17.04
CA CYS A 421 -14.97 -15.84 18.21
C CYS A 421 -13.54 -15.35 17.95
N GLY A 422 -13.29 -14.64 16.85
CA GLY A 422 -11.93 -14.29 16.42
C GLY A 422 -11.02 -15.53 16.32
N GLY A 423 -11.53 -16.67 15.88
CA GLY A 423 -10.75 -17.89 15.68
C GLY A 423 -10.74 -18.83 16.88
N GLY A 424 -11.29 -18.41 18.02
CA GLY A 424 -11.60 -19.29 19.14
C GLY A 424 -12.64 -20.35 18.78
N ARG A 425 -12.67 -21.45 19.53
CA ARG A 425 -13.68 -22.51 19.33
C ARG A 425 -15.05 -22.01 19.78
N ILE A 426 -16.06 -22.14 18.92
CA ILE A 426 -17.46 -21.92 19.31
C ILE A 426 -17.90 -23.10 20.19
N THR A 427 -18.35 -22.83 21.40
CA THR A 427 -18.80 -23.85 22.36
C THR A 427 -20.29 -23.69 22.68
N GLY A 428 -20.90 -24.74 23.24
CA GLY A 428 -22.29 -24.71 23.71
C GLY A 428 -23.36 -24.93 22.62
N ALA A 429 -24.62 -24.79 23.04
CA ALA A 429 -25.81 -25.05 22.21
C ALA A 429 -26.04 -23.98 21.12
N SER A 430 -25.41 -22.80 21.22
CA SER A 430 -25.55 -21.74 20.22
C SER A 430 -25.01 -22.15 18.84
N ARG A 431 -24.15 -23.19 18.78
CA ARG A 431 -23.63 -23.74 17.52
C ARG A 431 -24.72 -24.07 16.49
N ALA A 432 -25.92 -24.47 16.92
CA ALA A 432 -27.01 -24.83 16.01
C ALA A 432 -27.87 -23.63 15.57
N THR A 433 -27.76 -22.48 16.22
CA THR A 433 -28.65 -21.32 16.01
C THR A 433 -27.95 -20.10 15.41
N LEU A 434 -26.64 -20.15 15.23
CA LEU A 434 -25.89 -19.04 14.65
C LEU A 434 -26.13 -18.94 13.13
N PRO A 435 -26.36 -17.72 12.61
CA PRO A 435 -26.58 -17.53 11.18
C PRO A 435 -25.33 -17.88 10.36
N GLY A 436 -25.53 -18.48 9.19
CA GLY A 436 -24.49 -18.54 8.15
C GLY A 436 -24.24 -17.15 7.57
N PHE A 437 -23.17 -16.95 6.83
CA PHE A 437 -22.94 -15.67 6.15
C PHE A 437 -22.24 -15.81 4.80
N TRP A 438 -22.50 -14.85 3.93
CA TRP A 438 -21.64 -14.56 2.78
C TRP A 438 -20.54 -13.59 3.21
N LEU A 439 -19.28 -13.99 3.08
CA LEU A 439 -18.14 -13.08 3.08
C LEU A 439 -18.08 -12.42 1.71
N VAL A 440 -18.19 -11.09 1.68
CA VAL A 440 -18.27 -10.29 0.47
C VAL A 440 -17.03 -9.40 0.42
N GLU A 441 -16.27 -9.49 -0.66
CA GLU A 441 -15.16 -8.61 -0.95
C GLU A 441 -15.63 -7.46 -1.84
N LEU A 442 -15.36 -6.23 -1.41
CA LEU A 442 -15.74 -5.00 -2.07
C LEU A 442 -14.51 -4.36 -2.71
N SER A 443 -14.71 -3.76 -3.88
CA SER A 443 -13.72 -2.96 -4.59
C SER A 443 -13.44 -1.64 -3.87
N SER A 444 -14.45 -1.06 -3.21
CA SER A 444 -14.38 0.25 -2.57
C SER A 444 -15.14 0.26 -1.23
N PRO A 445 -14.75 1.11 -0.27
CA PRO A 445 -15.42 1.20 1.03
C PRO A 445 -16.91 1.59 0.93
N GLY A 446 -17.25 2.49 -0.01
CA GLY A 446 -18.65 2.88 -0.24
C GLY A 446 -19.53 1.76 -0.81
N GLY A 447 -18.92 0.68 -1.30
CA GLY A 447 -19.59 -0.57 -1.66
C GLY A 447 -20.56 -1.07 -0.58
N PHE A 448 -20.23 -0.83 0.69
CA PHE A 448 -20.99 -1.34 1.82
C PHE A 448 -22.38 -0.73 1.96
N ASP A 449 -22.53 0.59 1.79
CA ASP A 449 -23.84 1.24 1.92
C ASP A 449 -24.79 0.76 0.82
N GLY A 450 -24.25 0.54 -0.38
CA GLY A 450 -24.97 -0.12 -1.46
C GLY A 450 -25.38 -1.54 -1.11
N LEU A 451 -24.47 -2.34 -0.54
CA LEU A 451 -24.77 -3.70 -0.07
C LEU A 451 -25.85 -3.75 1.01
N VAL A 452 -25.84 -2.81 1.96
CA VAL A 452 -26.89 -2.69 2.98
C VAL A 452 -28.22 -2.33 2.34
N ALA A 453 -28.23 -1.39 1.39
CA ALA A 453 -29.44 -0.97 0.67
C ALA A 453 -30.04 -2.09 -0.20
N GLU A 454 -29.20 -2.90 -0.85
CA GLU A 454 -29.63 -4.05 -1.65
C GLU A 454 -30.16 -5.19 -0.80
N VAL A 455 -29.42 -5.57 0.24
CA VAL A 455 -29.57 -6.89 0.88
C VAL A 455 -30.24 -6.81 2.25
N GLY A 456 -30.13 -5.67 2.94
CA GLY A 456 -30.53 -5.53 4.35
C GLY A 456 -32.02 -5.73 4.63
N GLY A 457 -32.88 -5.56 3.62
CA GLY A 457 -34.33 -5.76 3.73
C GLY A 457 -34.84 -7.11 3.24
N LEU A 458 -33.96 -7.99 2.76
CA LEU A 458 -34.39 -9.25 2.13
C LEU A 458 -34.83 -10.30 3.16
N PRO A 459 -35.85 -11.12 2.86
CA PRO A 459 -36.27 -12.21 3.71
C PRO A 459 -35.11 -13.19 3.98
N GLY A 460 -34.89 -13.52 5.25
CA GLY A 460 -33.80 -14.41 5.68
C GLY A 460 -32.46 -13.72 5.91
N VAL A 461 -32.30 -12.42 5.61
CA VAL A 461 -31.09 -11.67 5.96
C VAL A 461 -31.20 -11.15 7.40
N ALA A 462 -30.32 -11.63 8.28
CA ALA A 462 -30.28 -11.26 9.69
C ALA A 462 -29.56 -9.92 9.93
N ALA A 463 -28.45 -9.70 9.21
CA ALA A 463 -27.63 -8.50 9.35
C ALA A 463 -26.65 -8.35 8.19
N VAL A 464 -26.27 -7.12 7.88
CA VAL A 464 -25.10 -6.80 7.05
C VAL A 464 -24.09 -6.04 7.92
N ARG A 465 -22.83 -6.48 7.93
CA ARG A 465 -21.76 -5.94 8.80
C ARG A 465 -20.45 -5.84 8.05
N HIS A 466 -19.61 -4.87 8.40
CA HIS A 466 -18.21 -4.92 7.99
C HIS A 466 -17.49 -6.11 8.65
N SER A 467 -16.55 -6.68 7.91
CA SER A 467 -15.59 -7.64 8.46
C SER A 467 -14.30 -6.91 8.82
N ALA A 468 -13.65 -7.36 9.89
CA ALA A 468 -12.28 -6.96 10.16
C ALA A 468 -11.37 -7.52 9.06
N PRO A 469 -10.34 -6.78 8.63
CA PRO A 469 -9.37 -7.22 7.63
C PRO A 469 -8.45 -8.34 8.14
#